data_AF-A0AAE4T404-F1
#
_entry.id   AF-A0AAE4T404-F1
#
_cell.length_a   1.000
_cell.length_b   1.000
_cell.length_c   1.000
_cell.angle_alpha   90.00
_cell.angle_beta   90.00
_cell.angle_gamma   90.00
#
_symmetry.space_group_name_H-M   'P 1'
#
loop_
_entity.id
_entity.type
_entity.pdbx_description
1 polymer ?
#
loop_
_entity_poly.entity_id
_entity_poly.type
_entity_poly.pdbx_seq_one_letter_code
_entity_poly.pdbx_strand_id
1 'polypeptide(L)' 'MNGIDLLRRKLNVVKKQKELLILEEAKLVRMARQREDVAKKLETVRKEKFRVLAEEAKLIRVIKQNVNPA' A
#
# COMPACT_ATOMS: atom_id res chain seq x y z
N MET A 1 20.83 -3.99 -15.15
CA MET A 1 20.02 -3.72 -13.94
C MET A 1 19.39 -5.03 -13.53
N ASN A 2 19.67 -5.55 -12.33
CA ASN A 2 19.23 -6.91 -11.98
C ASN A 2 17.73 -6.95 -11.64
N GLY A 3 17.07 -8.08 -11.89
CA GLY A 3 15.64 -8.24 -11.62
C GLY A 3 15.27 -7.99 -10.15
N ILE A 4 16.14 -8.36 -9.22
CA ILE A 4 15.97 -8.12 -7.77
C ILE A 4 16.02 -6.62 -7.45
N ASP A 5 16.90 -5.85 -8.09
CA ASP A 5 16.99 -4.39 -7.87
C ASP A 5 15.72 -3.69 -8.33
N LEU A 6 15.14 -4.15 -9.45
CA LEU A 6 13.85 -3.66 -9.93
C LEU A 6 12.72 -3.97 -8.95
N LEU A 7 12.68 -5.18 -8.38
CA LEU A 7 11.71 -5.56 -7.35
C LEU A 7 11.86 -4.73 -6.07
N ARG A 8 13.09 -4.44 -5.64
CA ARG A 8 13.38 -3.56 -4.48
C ARG A 8 12.93 -2.12 -4.74
N ARG A 9 13.17 -1.59 -5.94
CA ARG A 9 12.66 -0.26 -6.33
C ARG A 9 11.13 -0.23 -6.33
N LYS A 10 10.49 -1.25 -6.90
CA LYS A 10 9.03 -1.38 -6.88
C LYS A 10 8.49 -1.45 -5.45
N LEU A 11 9.13 -2.22 -4.56
CA LEU A 11 8.76 -2.28 -3.15
C LEU A 11 8.81 -0.91 -2.47
N ASN A 12 9.84 -0.09 -2.77
CA ASN A 12 9.92 1.27 -2.22
C ASN A 12 8.78 2.17 -2.70
N VAL A 13 8.36 2.06 -3.96
CA VAL A 13 7.20 2.79 -4.49
C VAL A 13 5.92 2.35 -3.77
N VAL A 14 5.71 1.04 -3.63
CA VAL A 14 4.53 0.47 -2.93
C VAL A 14 4.48 0.92 -1.47
N LYS A 15 5.63 0.96 -0.77
CA LYS A 15 5.71 1.49 0.60
C LYS A 15 5.30 2.96 0.70
N LYS A 16 5.79 3.81 -0.20
CA LYS A 16 5.40 5.22 -0.24
C LYS A 16 3.91 5.39 -0.55
N GLN A 17 3.37 4.61 -1.48
CA GLN A 17 1.94 4.63 -1.80
C GLN A 17 1.09 4.22 -0.60
N LYS A 18 1.52 3.20 0.15
CA LYS A 18 0.86 2.75 1.39
C LYS A 18 0.82 3.88 2.43
N GLU A 19 1.94 4.57 2.65
CA GLU A 19 2.02 5.70 3.59
C GLU A 19 1.04 6.81 3.21
N LEU A 20 0.98 7.18 1.92
CA LEU A 20 0.03 8.19 1.43
C LEU A 20 -1.44 7.77 1.67
N LEU A 21 -1.77 6.50 1.42
CA LEU A 21 -3.13 5.99 1.65
C LEU A 21 -3.50 5.98 3.14
N ILE A 22 -2.56 5.68 4.03
CA ILE A 22 -2.77 5.76 5.48
C ILE A 22 -3.06 7.20 5.92
N LEU A 23 -2.31 8.17 5.40
CA LEU A 23 -2.53 9.59 5.70
C LEU A 23 -3.88 10.10 5.18
N GLU A 24 -4.24 9.72 3.94
CA GLU A 24 -5.54 10.08 3.36
C GLU A 24 -6.69 9.42 4.12
N GLU A 25 -6.58 8.14 4.48
CA GLU A 25 -7.58 7.47 5.32
C GLU A 25 -7.75 8.18 6.66
N ALA A 26 -6.65 8.52 7.35
CA ALA A 26 -6.71 9.24 8.61
C ALA A 26 -7.39 10.60 8.48
N LYS A 27 -7.14 11.32 7.37
CA LYS A 27 -7.83 12.57 7.05
C LYS A 27 -9.33 12.35 6.84
N LEU A 28 -9.71 11.35 6.05
CA LEU A 28 -11.10 11.03 5.76
C LEU A 28 -11.85 10.56 7.00
N VAL A 29 -11.23 9.79 7.89
CA VAL A 29 -11.82 9.39 9.18
C VAL A 29 -12.13 10.62 10.05
N ARG A 30 -11.24 11.63 10.08
CA ARG A 30 -11.51 12.89 10.79
C ARG A 30 -12.67 13.65 10.15
N MET A 31 -12.72 13.72 8.82
CA MET A 31 -13.77 14.43 8.10
C MET A 31 -15.13 13.72 8.15
N ALA A 32 -15.16 12.38 8.20
CA ALA A 32 -16.39 11.60 8.29
C ALA A 32 -17.16 11.82 9.59
N ARG A 33 -16.49 12.33 10.64
CA ARG A 33 -17.16 12.80 11.87
C ARG A 33 -17.94 14.10 11.67
N GLN A 34 -17.64 14.84 10.61
CA GLN A 34 -18.19 16.17 10.34
C GLN A 34 -19.13 16.18 9.12
N ARG A 35 -18.99 15.23 8.19
CA ARG A 35 -19.76 15.18 6.94
C ARG A 35 -20.03 13.74 6.48
N GLU A 36 -21.26 13.46 6.06
CA GLU A 36 -21.69 12.12 5.64
C GLU A 36 -21.22 11.73 4.23
N ASP A 37 -20.92 12.70 3.36
CA ASP A 37 -20.49 12.49 1.97
C ASP A 37 -19.09 11.84 1.86
N VAL A 38 -18.31 11.89 2.95
CA VAL A 38 -16.93 11.38 3.02
C VAL A 38 -16.87 9.85 3.08
N ALA A 39 -17.95 9.17 3.49
CA ALA A 39 -17.98 7.73 3.70
C ALA A 39 -17.64 6.92 2.44
N LYS A 40 -18.17 7.33 1.28
CA LYS A 40 -17.89 6.67 -0.02
C LYS A 40 -16.40 6.76 -0.39
N LYS A 41 -15.80 7.93 -0.19
CA LYS A 41 -14.37 8.14 -0.46
C LYS A 41 -13.48 7.35 0.50
N LEU A 42 -13.84 7.30 1.78
CA LEU A 42 -13.13 6.51 2.79
C LEU A 42 -13.11 5.03 2.42
N GLU A 43 -14.23 4.48 1.94
CA GLU A 43 -14.31 3.09 1.52
C GLU A 43 -13.41 2.80 0.30
N THR A 44 -13.37 3.69 -0.69
CA THR A 44 -12.44 3.57 -1.83
C THR A 44 -10.98 3.56 -1.37
N VAL A 45 -10.60 4.47 -0.46
CA VAL A 45 -9.23 4.53 0.08
C VAL A 45 -8.87 3.27 0.87
N ARG A 46 -9.81 2.72 1.64
CA ARG A 46 -9.61 1.44 2.35
C ARG A 46 -9.33 0.29 1.40
N LYS A 47 -10.15 0.13 0.35
CA LYS A 47 -9.97 -0.91 -0.66
C LYS A 47 -8.60 -0.80 -1.34
N GLU A 48 -8.20 0.39 -1.74
CA GLU A 48 -6.90 0.61 -2.36
C GLU A 48 -5.74 0.32 -1.38
N LYS A 49 -5.86 0.73 -0.11
CA LYS A 49 -4.87 0.42 0.94
C LYS A 49 -4.68 -1.09 1.09
N PHE A 50 -5.75 -1.88 1.12
CA PHE A 50 -5.66 -3.34 1.19
C PHE A 50 -5.00 -3.94 -0.05
N ARG A 51 -5.27 -3.41 -1.24
CA ARG A 51 -4.61 -3.83 -2.49
C ARG A 51 -3.11 -3.61 -2.42
N VAL A 52 -2.68 -2.43 -1.96
CA VAL A 52 -1.26 -2.06 -1.82
C VAL A 52 -0.57 -2.93 -0.77
N LEU A 53 -1.23 -3.24 0.34
CA LEU A 53 -0.70 -4.18 1.35
C LEU A 53 -0.48 -5.59 0.79
N ALA A 54 -1.42 -6.10 0.01
CA ALA A 54 -1.28 -7.41 -0.64
C ALA A 54 -0.13 -7.42 -1.66
N GLU A 55 0.04 -6.33 -2.42
CA GLU A 55 1.17 -6.17 -3.35
C GLU A 55 2.51 -6.11 -2.61
N GLU A 56 2.60 -5.36 -1.52
CA GLU A 56 3.80 -5.29 -0.68
C GLU A 56 4.19 -6.68 -0.16
N ALA A 57 3.23 -7.43 0.39
CA ALA A 57 3.46 -8.78 0.90
C ALA A 57 3.96 -9.73 -0.20
N LYS A 58 3.38 -9.66 -1.41
CA LYS A 58 3.82 -10.44 -2.57
C LYS A 58 5.26 -10.09 -2.96
N LEU A 59 5.60 -8.81 -3.01
CA LEU A 59 6.96 -8.36 -3.34
C LEU A 59 7.98 -8.83 -2.30
N ILE A 60 7.68 -8.68 -1.01
CA ILE A 60 8.54 -9.17 0.08
C ILE A 60 8.76 -10.67 -0.05
N ARG A 61 7.70 -11.45 -0.31
CA ARG A 61 7.80 -12.90 -0.47
C ARG A 61 8.72 -13.28 -1.64
N VAL A 62 8.51 -12.69 -2.81
CA VAL A 62 9.32 -12.97 -4.00
C VAL A 62 10.78 -12.59 -3.77
N ILE A 63 11.05 -11.42 -3.17
CA ILE A 63 12.41 -10.99 -2.85
C ILE A 63 13.08 -11.99 -1.89
N LYS A 64 12.39 -12.42 -0.82
CA LYS A 64 12.92 -13.41 0.13
C LYS A 64 13.30 -14.73 -0.54
N GLN A 65 12.41 -15.24 -1.40
CA GLN A 65 12.65 -16.50 -2.15
C GLN A 65 13.85 -16.41 -3.09
N ASN A 66 14.10 -15.24 -3.68
CA ASN A 66 15.27 -15.03 -4.55
C ASN A 66 16.58 -14.86 -3.78
N VAL A 67 16.52 -14.42 -2.52
CA VAL A 67 17.71 -14.22 -1.67
C VAL A 67 18.10 -15.50 -0.93
N ASN A 68 17.13 -16.33 -0.54
CA ASN A 68 17.37 -17.62 0.11
C ASN A 68 16.45 -18.68 -0.52
N PRO A 69 16.86 -19.27 -1.66
CA PRO A 69 16.14 -20.40 -2.22
C PRO A 69 16.20 -21.57 -1.23
N ALA A 70 15.04 -22.19 -0.98
CA ALA A 70 14.92 -23.34 -0.08
C ALA A 70 15.70 -24.57 -0.61
#